data_AF-A0A5M3X6C0-F1
#
_entry.id   AF-A0A5M3X6C0-F1
#
_cell.length_a   1.000
_cell.length_b   1.000
_cell.length_c   1.000
_cell.angle_alpha   90.00
_cell.angle_beta   90.00
_cell.angle_gamma   90.00
#
_symmetry.space_group_name_H-M   'P 1'
#
loop_
_entity.id
_entity.type
_entity.pdbx_description
1 polymer ?
#
loop_
_entity_poly.entity_id
_entity_poly.type
_entity_poly.pdbx_seq_one_letter_code
_entity_poly.pdbx_strand_id
1 'polypeptide(L)'
;MNAEVSAGGCDDADNPHDNPAGDSQNSRAGDVRDSAADNVRDNPAGNPHGTPADDPPNEPSDDLSGKLHHQFRSQPSHNLVDRFEVHGLHVAPAQAGCEVLLWLVPVARADRTRVRQHTCECRATIYELCQAGGLRFIRRTVRGPDGQRVHETERLVAARAERVWLRLLLGQAR
;
A
#
# COMPACT_ATOMS: atom_id res chain seq x y z
N MET A 1 -34.42 -56.47 7.40
CA MET A 1 -35.82 -56.22 6.99
C MET A 1 -35.77 -55.35 5.73
N ASN A 2 -36.76 -55.48 4.86
CA ASN A 2 -36.74 -54.93 3.49
C ASN A 2 -37.27 -53.47 3.51
N ALA A 3 -37.27 -52.65 2.44
CA ALA A 3 -36.96 -52.86 1.01
C ALA A 3 -36.23 -51.59 0.45
N GLU A 4 -35.78 -51.49 -0.82
CA GLU A 4 -36.52 -51.05 -2.04
C GLU A 4 -37.65 -50.02 -1.79
N VAL A 5 -37.97 -49.03 -2.63
CA VAL A 5 -37.64 -48.65 -4.04
C VAL A 5 -37.54 -47.09 -4.09
N SER A 6 -37.27 -46.31 -5.16
CA SER A 6 -37.18 -46.49 -6.62
C SER A 6 -36.24 -45.44 -7.26
N ALA A 7 -36.27 -45.29 -8.60
CA ALA A 7 -35.61 -44.22 -9.37
C ALA A 7 -36.62 -43.23 -10.01
N GLY A 8 -36.12 -42.06 -10.43
CA GLY A 8 -36.86 -41.02 -11.16
C GLY A 8 -36.27 -39.63 -10.90
N GLY A 9 -36.07 -38.75 -11.88
CA GLY A 9 -36.25 -38.89 -13.33
C GLY A 9 -35.38 -37.88 -14.10
N CYS A 10 -35.36 -37.99 -15.43
CA CYS A 10 -34.81 -36.98 -16.31
C CYS A 10 -35.86 -35.90 -16.62
N ASP A 11 -35.41 -34.67 -16.83
CA ASP A 11 -36.11 -33.66 -17.64
C ASP A 11 -35.05 -32.71 -18.22
N ASP A 12 -34.98 -32.64 -19.54
CA ASP A 12 -34.08 -31.75 -20.28
C ASP A 12 -34.71 -30.35 -20.42
N ALA A 13 -33.89 -29.31 -20.34
CA ALA A 13 -34.34 -27.93 -20.55
C ALA A 13 -33.29 -27.13 -21.33
N ASP A 14 -33.45 -27.09 -22.66
CA ASP A 14 -32.74 -26.18 -23.56
C ASP A 14 -32.87 -24.72 -23.14
N ASN A 15 -31.78 -23.95 -23.27
CA ASN A 15 -31.87 -22.48 -23.37
C ASN A 15 -30.76 -21.87 -24.23
N PRO A 16 -30.73 -22.15 -25.56
CA PRO A 16 -29.88 -21.45 -26.50
C PRO A 16 -30.48 -20.08 -26.85
N HIS A 17 -29.98 -19.02 -26.24
CA HIS A 17 -30.24 -17.66 -26.70
C HIS A 17 -28.94 -16.93 -27.06
N ASP A 18 -28.62 -16.99 -28.36
CA ASP A 18 -27.66 -16.10 -29.00
C ASP A 18 -28.03 -14.63 -28.78
N ASN A 19 -26.99 -13.78 -28.71
CA ASN A 19 -27.07 -12.46 -29.33
C ASN A 19 -25.67 -12.07 -29.86
N PRO A 20 -25.56 -11.59 -31.11
CA PRO A 20 -24.28 -11.49 -31.82
C PRO A 20 -23.48 -10.22 -31.47
N ALA A 21 -22.26 -10.15 -32.00
CA ALA A 21 -21.36 -9.01 -31.85
C ALA A 21 -21.93 -7.72 -32.47
N GLY A 22 -21.78 -6.60 -31.77
CA GLY A 22 -21.91 -5.25 -32.33
C GLY A 22 -20.55 -4.74 -32.77
N ASP A 23 -20.40 -4.42 -34.05
CA ASP A 23 -19.10 -4.15 -34.67
C ASP A 23 -18.66 -2.68 -34.64
N SER A 24 -17.34 -2.55 -34.68
CA SER A 24 -16.51 -1.40 -35.02
C SER A 24 -17.16 -0.24 -35.79
N GLN A 25 -17.19 0.96 -35.17
CA GLN A 25 -16.90 2.22 -35.87
C GLN A 25 -16.74 3.42 -34.93
N ASN A 26 -15.54 4.01 -34.88
CA ASN A 26 -15.40 5.47 -34.72
C ASN A 26 -14.03 5.94 -35.24
N SER A 27 -14.03 6.84 -36.23
CA SER A 27 -12.82 7.25 -36.96
C SER A 27 -12.60 8.75 -36.93
N ARG A 28 -11.48 9.16 -36.31
CA ARG A 28 -10.54 10.19 -36.79
C ARG A 28 -11.10 11.52 -37.34
N ALA A 29 -11.00 12.57 -36.53
CA ALA A 29 -10.79 13.95 -36.99
C ALA A 29 -10.06 14.75 -35.89
N GLY A 30 -9.10 15.64 -36.22
CA GLY A 30 -8.48 16.51 -35.19
C GLY A 30 -7.03 17.01 -35.38
N ASP A 31 -6.50 17.17 -36.60
CA ASP A 31 -5.19 17.83 -36.80
C ASP A 31 -5.31 19.37 -36.73
N VAL A 32 -4.81 20.01 -35.65
CA VAL A 32 -4.61 21.49 -35.60
C VAL A 32 -3.28 21.87 -34.92
N ARG A 33 -2.29 22.13 -35.78
CA ARG A 33 -1.16 23.08 -35.71
C ARG A 33 -0.85 23.85 -34.40
N ASP A 34 0.44 23.82 -34.07
CA ASP A 34 1.34 24.95 -33.80
C ASP A 34 0.75 26.30 -33.30
N SER A 35 1.26 26.77 -32.16
CA SER A 35 1.57 28.20 -31.95
C SER A 35 2.65 28.36 -30.89
N ALA A 36 3.71 29.08 -31.23
CA ALA A 36 4.77 29.47 -30.30
C ALA A 36 4.70 30.97 -30.00
N ALA A 37 4.79 31.34 -28.73
CA ALA A 37 5.18 32.65 -28.23
C ALA A 37 5.78 32.41 -26.83
N ASP A 38 7.07 32.62 -26.61
CA ASP A 38 7.71 33.93 -26.45
C ASP A 38 6.98 34.86 -25.46
N ASN A 39 7.59 35.02 -24.27
CA ASN A 39 7.63 36.29 -23.55
C ASN A 39 8.81 36.25 -22.55
N VAL A 40 10.00 36.60 -23.03
CA VAL A 40 11.13 36.96 -22.16
C VAL A 40 10.82 38.29 -21.49
N ARG A 41 10.99 38.38 -20.17
CA ARG A 41 11.33 39.63 -19.47
C ARG A 41 12.25 39.39 -18.27
N ASP A 42 13.47 39.86 -18.44
CA ASP A 42 14.38 40.33 -17.39
C ASP A 42 13.75 41.57 -16.66
N ASN A 43 14.29 42.19 -15.61
CA ASN A 43 15.65 42.16 -15.04
C ASN A 43 15.61 42.53 -13.50
N PRO A 44 16.61 43.12 -12.78
CA PRO A 44 17.01 42.57 -11.47
C PRO A 44 17.12 43.61 -10.33
N ALA A 45 17.99 43.29 -9.35
CA ALA A 45 18.63 44.14 -8.32
C ALA A 45 17.84 44.39 -7.01
N GLY A 46 18.56 44.33 -5.87
CA GLY A 46 17.96 44.50 -4.54
C GLY A 46 18.80 44.05 -3.32
N ASN A 47 20.11 44.29 -3.27
CA ASN A 47 20.94 44.10 -2.06
C ASN A 47 22.13 45.07 -2.13
N PRO A 48 22.41 45.90 -1.10
CA PRO A 48 23.53 45.56 -0.19
C PRO A 48 23.43 46.07 1.28
N HIS A 49 24.11 45.34 2.18
CA HIS A 49 24.82 45.77 3.41
C HIS A 49 24.11 46.48 4.60
N GLY A 50 24.51 46.08 5.82
CA GLY A 50 24.15 46.76 7.08
C GLY A 50 24.73 46.14 8.36
N THR A 51 26.03 46.31 8.62
CA THR A 51 26.78 45.99 9.88
C THR A 51 28.05 46.88 9.94
N PRO A 52 28.78 47.02 11.08
CA PRO A 52 28.56 46.56 12.46
C PRO A 52 28.57 47.71 13.52
N ALA A 53 28.52 47.41 14.84
CA ALA A 53 29.34 48.02 15.92
C ALA A 53 28.91 47.63 17.37
N ASP A 54 29.88 47.21 18.18
CA ASP A 54 30.18 47.52 19.60
C ASP A 54 29.14 47.34 20.76
N ASP A 55 29.23 46.21 21.49
CA ASP A 55 29.77 46.01 22.87
C ASP A 55 29.52 47.03 24.04
N PRO A 56 29.67 46.64 25.35
CA PRO A 56 29.71 45.29 25.96
C PRO A 56 28.73 45.12 27.19
N PRO A 57 29.10 44.78 28.46
CA PRO A 57 28.50 43.62 29.13
C PRO A 57 27.77 43.91 30.46
N ASN A 58 27.10 42.89 31.03
CA ASN A 58 26.82 42.85 32.47
C ASN A 58 26.65 41.41 33.00
N GLU A 59 27.64 40.88 33.72
CA GLU A 59 27.43 39.78 34.68
C GLU A 59 26.95 40.37 36.02
N PRO A 60 26.12 39.62 36.76
CA PRO A 60 26.50 39.39 38.15
C PRO A 60 26.64 37.89 38.44
N SER A 61 27.77 37.52 39.04
CA SER A 61 27.97 36.21 39.66
C SER A 61 27.03 36.04 40.86
N ASP A 62 26.52 34.83 41.08
CA ASP A 62 26.12 34.37 42.41
C ASP A 62 26.46 32.89 42.59
N ASP A 63 27.05 32.54 43.73
CA ASP A 63 27.57 31.19 44.03
C ASP A 63 26.51 30.36 44.77
N LEU A 64 26.14 29.21 44.19
CA LEU A 64 25.35 28.18 44.85
C LEU A 64 25.99 26.78 44.70
N SER A 65 27.19 26.63 45.27
CA SER A 65 27.81 25.35 45.61
C SER A 65 26.87 24.45 46.45
N GLY A 66 26.06 23.61 45.77
CA GLY A 66 24.79 23.11 46.33
C GLY A 66 24.40 21.63 46.08
N LYS A 67 25.36 20.75 45.78
CA LYS A 67 25.26 19.26 45.85
C LYS A 67 23.89 18.60 45.54
N LEU A 68 23.63 18.25 44.28
CA LEU A 68 22.72 17.13 43.94
C LEU A 68 23.37 16.14 42.97
N HIS A 69 23.78 14.98 43.50
CA HIS A 69 24.17 13.81 42.70
C HIS A 69 22.93 13.05 42.21
N HIS A 70 23.04 12.42 41.03
CA HIS A 70 21.99 11.65 40.34
C HIS A 70 20.73 12.49 40.00
N GLN A 71 20.27 12.61 38.75
CA GLN A 71 20.06 11.51 37.79
C GLN A 71 20.18 11.97 36.31
N PHE A 72 21.34 12.47 35.88
CA PHE A 72 21.65 12.41 34.44
C PHE A 72 21.88 10.94 34.05
N ARG A 73 20.79 10.22 33.73
CA ARG A 73 20.87 8.97 32.96
C ARG A 73 21.26 9.34 31.54
N SER A 74 22.56 9.46 31.29
CA SER A 74 23.11 9.37 29.94
C SER A 74 22.52 8.13 29.27
N GLN A 75 21.68 8.33 28.26
CA GLN A 75 21.09 7.21 27.53
C GLN A 75 22.25 6.39 26.94
N PRO A 76 22.37 5.08 27.23
CA PRO A 76 23.41 4.28 26.63
C PRO A 76 23.19 4.27 25.12
N SER A 77 24.20 4.63 24.34
CA SER A 77 24.18 4.69 22.87
C SER A 77 24.19 3.31 22.20
N HIS A 78 23.46 2.36 22.79
CA HIS A 78 23.11 1.09 22.18
C HIS A 78 22.12 1.33 21.04
N ASN A 79 22.66 1.54 19.84
CA ASN A 79 22.34 0.71 18.67
C ASN A 79 23.23 1.02 17.45
N LEU A 80 24.55 1.17 17.64
CA LEU A 80 25.52 0.98 16.55
C LEU A 80 25.70 -0.52 16.20
N VAL A 81 24.60 -1.28 16.28
CA VAL A 81 24.50 -2.72 16.02
C VAL A 81 23.12 -3.06 15.42
N ASP A 82 22.45 -2.11 14.75
CA ASP A 82 21.39 -2.43 13.79
C ASP A 82 22.03 -3.12 12.58
N ARG A 83 22.28 -4.41 12.75
CA ARG A 83 23.22 -5.20 11.96
C ARG A 83 22.51 -5.87 10.78
N PHE A 84 21.72 -5.07 10.06
CA PHE A 84 20.85 -5.48 8.97
C PHE A 84 19.90 -6.62 9.37
N GLU A 85 18.88 -6.30 10.18
CA GLU A 85 17.71 -7.19 10.26
C GLU A 85 16.98 -7.12 8.91
N VAL A 86 17.30 -8.06 8.00
CA VAL A 86 16.82 -8.06 6.60
C VAL A 86 15.35 -8.47 6.54
N HIS A 87 14.47 -7.54 6.92
CA HIS A 87 13.04 -7.67 6.77
C HIS A 87 12.62 -7.65 5.29
N GLY A 88 11.61 -8.45 4.95
CA GLY A 88 10.90 -8.33 3.67
C GLY A 88 10.06 -7.04 3.57
N LEU A 89 9.30 -6.90 2.48
CA LEU A 89 8.49 -5.71 2.21
C LEU A 89 7.55 -5.36 3.38
N HIS A 90 7.56 -4.11 3.83
CA HIS A 90 6.61 -3.60 4.82
C HIS A 90 5.50 -2.77 4.15
N VAL A 91 4.31 -2.85 4.73
CA VAL A 91 3.22 -1.88 4.48
C VAL A 91 3.54 -0.59 5.24
N ALA A 92 3.50 0.57 4.56
CA ALA A 92 3.61 1.86 5.22
C ALA A 92 2.39 2.13 6.13
N PRO A 93 2.46 3.08 7.09
CA PRO A 93 1.28 3.57 7.80
C PRO A 93 0.21 4.05 6.82
N ALA A 94 -1.07 3.92 7.19
CA ALA A 94 -2.18 4.34 6.33
C ALA A 94 -2.13 5.87 6.10
N GLN A 95 -2.20 6.28 4.83
CA GLN A 95 -2.16 7.69 4.44
C GLN A 95 -3.53 8.37 4.63
N ALA A 96 -3.56 9.70 4.64
CA ALA A 96 -4.82 10.44 4.53
C ALA A 96 -5.50 10.09 3.19
N GLY A 97 -6.81 9.82 3.22
CA GLY A 97 -7.55 9.36 2.03
C GLY A 97 -7.25 7.91 1.61
N CYS A 98 -6.76 7.06 2.52
CA CYS A 98 -6.53 5.63 2.27
C CYS A 98 -7.78 4.93 1.72
N GLU A 99 -7.64 4.22 0.59
CA GLU A 99 -8.72 3.49 -0.07
C GLU A 99 -9.09 2.20 0.70
N VAL A 100 -10.36 2.03 1.04
CA VAL A 100 -10.85 0.81 1.70
C VAL A 100 -10.97 -0.30 0.65
N LEU A 101 -10.20 -1.38 0.83
CA LEU A 101 -10.30 -2.56 -0.02
C LEU A 101 -11.46 -3.46 0.41
N LEU A 102 -12.12 -4.07 -0.57
CA LEU A 102 -13.16 -5.07 -0.30
C LEU A 102 -12.51 -6.40 0.08
N TRP A 103 -12.66 -6.76 1.36
CA TRP A 103 -12.11 -7.99 1.93
C TRP A 103 -13.18 -9.09 1.98
N LEU A 104 -13.04 -10.07 1.09
CA LEU A 104 -13.94 -11.21 0.93
C LEU A 104 -13.46 -12.41 1.75
N VAL A 105 -14.39 -13.31 2.07
CA VAL A 105 -14.06 -14.67 2.54
C VAL A 105 -13.40 -15.44 1.38
N PRO A 106 -12.27 -16.14 1.59
CA PRO A 106 -11.62 -16.93 0.54
C PRO A 106 -12.55 -18.02 -0.01
N VAL A 107 -12.57 -18.20 -1.34
CA VAL A 107 -13.35 -19.26 -2.00
C VAL A 107 -12.42 -20.12 -2.85
N ALA A 108 -12.52 -21.44 -2.71
CA ALA A 108 -11.76 -22.41 -3.48
C ALA A 108 -12.19 -22.39 -4.97
N ARG A 109 -11.57 -21.51 -5.76
CA ARG A 109 -11.83 -21.32 -7.20
C ARG A 109 -10.69 -21.79 -8.12
N ALA A 110 -9.68 -22.47 -7.58
CA ALA A 110 -8.56 -23.07 -8.32
C ALA A 110 -7.71 -23.97 -7.40
N ASP A 111 -7.27 -25.12 -7.88
CA ASP A 111 -6.53 -26.13 -7.09
C ASP A 111 -5.10 -25.68 -6.73
N ARG A 112 -4.56 -24.70 -7.46
CA ARG A 112 -3.19 -24.20 -7.29
C ARG A 112 -3.19 -22.67 -7.26
N THR A 113 -2.80 -22.12 -6.11
CA THR A 113 -2.46 -20.71 -5.94
C THR A 113 -0.94 -20.57 -5.80
N ARG A 114 -0.34 -19.58 -6.46
CA ARG A 114 1.08 -19.24 -6.32
C ARG A 114 1.21 -17.86 -5.67
N VAL A 115 1.95 -17.77 -4.57
CA VAL A 115 2.40 -16.48 -4.02
C VAL A 115 3.45 -15.89 -4.97
N ARG A 116 3.33 -14.60 -5.29
CA ARG A 116 4.23 -13.83 -6.16
C ARG A 116 5.13 -12.89 -5.36
N GLN A 117 4.58 -12.26 -4.35
CA GLN A 117 5.25 -11.40 -3.37
C GLN A 117 4.51 -11.51 -2.03
N HIS A 118 5.19 -11.24 -0.92
CA HIS A 118 4.58 -11.20 0.41
C HIS A 118 5.21 -10.06 1.23
N THR A 119 4.52 -9.61 2.28
CA THR A 119 5.07 -8.69 3.27
C THR A 119 5.81 -9.44 4.38
N CYS A 120 6.80 -8.81 5.01
CA CYS A 120 7.48 -9.36 6.18
C CYS A 120 6.51 -9.77 7.31
N GLU A 121 6.85 -10.85 8.01
CA GLU A 121 6.04 -11.43 9.08
C GLU A 121 6.18 -10.75 10.46
N CYS A 122 7.00 -9.69 10.60
CA CYS A 122 7.21 -9.00 11.88
C CYS A 122 5.96 -8.27 12.44
N ARG A 123 4.82 -8.35 11.76
CA ARG A 123 3.54 -7.76 12.17
C ARG A 123 2.42 -8.78 12.13
N ALA A 124 1.44 -8.58 13.01
CA ALA A 124 0.24 -9.42 13.12
C ALA A 124 -0.63 -9.46 11.84
N THR A 125 -0.42 -8.59 10.85
CA THR A 125 -1.08 -8.66 9.55
C THR A 125 -0.06 -8.79 8.44
N ILE A 126 -0.17 -9.88 7.67
CA ILE A 126 0.65 -10.20 6.50
C ILE A 126 -0.24 -10.11 5.26
N TYR A 127 0.34 -9.64 4.17
CA TYR A 127 -0.30 -9.59 2.85
C TYR A 127 0.51 -10.38 1.84
N GLU A 128 -0.18 -11.12 0.97
CA GLU A 128 0.40 -11.93 -0.10
C GLU A 128 -0.22 -11.54 -1.44
N LEU A 129 0.59 -11.18 -2.43
CA LEU A 129 0.12 -11.06 -3.81
C LEU A 129 0.06 -12.46 -4.43
N CYS A 130 -1.14 -13.00 -4.57
CA CYS A 130 -1.41 -14.34 -5.07
C CYS A 130 -1.79 -14.34 -6.55
N GLN A 131 -1.50 -15.46 -7.25
CA GLN A 131 -1.88 -15.71 -8.64
C GLN A 131 -2.50 -17.11 -8.80
N ALA A 132 -3.67 -17.18 -9.41
CA ALA A 132 -4.37 -18.44 -9.72
C ALA A 132 -5.33 -18.24 -10.93
N GLY A 133 -5.37 -19.20 -11.86
CA GLY A 133 -6.27 -19.14 -13.02
C GLY A 133 -6.06 -17.90 -13.91
N GLY A 134 -4.80 -17.49 -14.14
CA GLY A 134 -4.44 -16.27 -14.88
C GLY A 134 -4.64 -14.95 -14.11
N LEU A 135 -5.58 -14.92 -13.17
CA LEU A 135 -5.91 -13.77 -12.33
C LEU A 135 -5.00 -13.66 -11.10
N ARG A 136 -5.02 -12.48 -10.47
CA ARG A 136 -4.31 -12.17 -9.22
C ARG A 136 -5.23 -11.52 -8.20
N PHE A 137 -4.87 -11.67 -6.92
CA PHE A 137 -5.61 -11.12 -5.78
C PHE A 137 -4.65 -10.93 -4.62
N ILE A 138 -4.98 -10.05 -3.67
CA ILE A 138 -4.23 -9.92 -2.43
C ILE A 138 -4.93 -10.77 -1.37
N ARG A 139 -4.19 -11.67 -0.73
CA ARG A 139 -4.62 -12.35 0.49
C ARG A 139 -4.13 -11.55 1.70
N ARG A 140 -5.00 -11.32 2.67
CA ARG A 140 -4.67 -10.75 3.98
C ARG A 140 -4.82 -11.82 5.06
N THR A 141 -3.72 -12.08 5.73
CA THR A 141 -3.61 -12.99 6.87
C THR A 141 -3.47 -12.17 8.14
N VAL A 142 -4.48 -12.21 9.02
CA VAL A 142 -4.43 -11.57 10.35
C VAL A 142 -4.23 -12.65 11.41
N ARG A 143 -3.12 -12.56 12.15
CA ARG A 143 -2.78 -13.39 13.30
C ARG A 143 -3.30 -12.71 14.58
N GLY A 144 -3.95 -13.45 15.46
CA GLY A 144 -4.47 -12.95 16.74
C GLY A 144 -4.59 -14.05 17.80
N PRO A 145 -5.08 -13.73 19.01
CA PRO A 145 -5.25 -14.72 20.09
C PRO A 145 -6.25 -15.84 19.71
N ASP A 146 -7.29 -15.50 18.95
CA ASP A 146 -8.28 -16.46 18.42
C ASP A 146 -7.77 -17.27 17.21
N GLY A 147 -6.45 -17.26 16.95
CA GLY A 147 -5.83 -17.88 15.79
C GLY A 147 -5.76 -16.96 14.56
N GLN A 148 -5.80 -17.55 13.36
CA GLN A 148 -5.54 -16.86 12.10
C GLN A 148 -6.83 -16.65 11.29
N ARG A 149 -7.09 -15.40 10.88
CA ARG A 149 -8.22 -15.00 10.02
C ARG A 149 -7.72 -14.60 8.64
N VAL A 150 -8.18 -15.28 7.59
CA VAL A 150 -7.73 -15.06 6.19
C VAL A 150 -8.85 -14.44 5.36
N HIS A 151 -8.52 -13.42 4.58
CA HIS A 151 -9.42 -12.74 3.64
C HIS A 151 -8.72 -12.57 2.28
N GLU A 152 -9.48 -12.43 1.20
CA GLU A 152 -8.95 -12.17 -0.16
C GLU A 152 -9.66 -10.96 -0.78
N THR A 153 -8.96 -10.21 -1.65
CA THR A 153 -9.62 -9.21 -2.51
C THR A 153 -10.42 -9.89 -3.62
N GLU A 154 -11.16 -9.09 -4.41
CA GLU A 154 -11.56 -9.49 -5.76
C GLU A 154 -10.37 -10.03 -6.59
N ARG A 155 -10.67 -10.94 -7.53
CA ARG A 155 -9.69 -11.51 -8.47
C ARG A 155 -9.63 -10.66 -9.73
N LEU A 156 -8.44 -10.15 -10.03
CA LEU A 156 -8.21 -9.09 -11.01
C LEU A 156 -7.17 -9.50 -12.07
N VAL A 157 -7.22 -8.81 -13.21
CA VAL A 157 -6.15 -8.88 -14.21
C VAL A 157 -4.82 -8.40 -13.63
N ALA A 158 -3.73 -9.02 -14.08
CA ALA A 158 -2.37 -8.90 -13.56
C ALA A 158 -1.97 -7.47 -13.14
N ALA A 159 -2.10 -6.50 -14.05
CA ALA A 159 -1.67 -5.12 -13.85
C ALA A 159 -2.56 -4.32 -12.88
N ARG A 160 -3.87 -4.63 -12.78
CA ARG A 160 -4.75 -3.98 -11.79
C ARG A 160 -4.43 -4.51 -10.39
N ALA A 161 -4.19 -5.81 -10.24
CA ALA A 161 -3.77 -6.40 -8.97
C ALA A 161 -2.40 -5.86 -8.50
N GLU A 162 -1.43 -5.72 -9.40
CA GLU A 162 -0.12 -5.10 -9.08
C GLU A 162 -0.27 -3.63 -8.65
N ARG A 163 -1.16 -2.86 -9.29
CA ARG A 163 -1.44 -1.47 -8.86
C ARG A 163 -2.07 -1.40 -7.47
N VAL A 164 -3.02 -2.28 -7.15
CA VAL A 164 -3.61 -2.37 -5.80
C VAL A 164 -2.55 -2.80 -4.77
N TRP A 165 -1.67 -3.73 -5.13
CA TRP A 165 -0.55 -4.17 -4.28
C TRP A 165 0.45 -3.05 -3.97
N LEU A 166 0.88 -2.26 -4.98
CA LEU A 166 1.75 -1.10 -4.72
C LEU A 166 1.04 -0.06 -3.83
N ARG A 167 -0.24 0.25 -4.09
CA ARG A 167 -0.99 1.19 -3.25
C ARG A 167 -1.15 0.69 -1.81
N LEU A 168 -1.35 -0.62 -1.62
CA LEU A 168 -1.35 -1.23 -0.29
C LEU A 168 0.01 -1.09 0.39
N LEU A 169 1.12 -1.45 -0.27
CA LEU A 169 2.47 -1.29 0.30
C LEU A 169 2.78 0.16 0.67
N LEU A 170 2.33 1.14 -0.12
CA LEU A 170 2.47 2.57 0.16
C LEU A 170 1.51 3.10 1.23
N GLY A 171 0.61 2.28 1.79
CA GLY A 171 -0.39 2.72 2.78
C GLY A 171 -1.56 3.52 2.19
N GLN A 172 -1.68 3.54 0.86
CA GLN A 172 -2.73 4.22 0.09
C GLN A 172 -4.01 3.38 -0.08
N ALA A 173 -3.99 2.10 0.32
CA ALA A 173 -5.15 1.21 0.36
C ALA A 173 -5.04 0.20 1.52
N ARG A 174 -6.15 -0.29 2.10
CA ARG A 174 -6.14 -1.14 3.32
C ARG A 174 -7.31 -2.11 3.50
#